data_AF-A0A8C5KUB5-F1
#
_entry.id   AF-A0A8C5KUB5-F1
#
_cell.length_a   1.000
_cell.length_b   1.000
_cell.length_c   1.000
_cell.angle_alpha   90.00
_cell.angle_beta   90.00
_cell.angle_gamma   90.00
#
_symmetry.space_group_name_H-M   'P 1'
#
loop_
_entity.id
_entity.type
_entity.pdbx_description
1 polymer ?
#
loop_
_entity_poly.entity_id
_entity_poly.type
_entity_poly.pdbx_seq_one_letter_code
_entity_poly.pdbx_strand_id
1 'polypeptide(L)'
;MADGGSERADGRIVKMEVDYSATVDQRLPECEKLAKASDMVSTSRILVAVVKMCYEAKEWDLLNENIMLLSKRRSQLKQAVAKMVQQCCTYVDEITDLPIKLRLIDTLRMVTEGKIYVEIERARLTKTLATIKEQSGDVKEAASILQELQVETYGSMEKKERVEFILEQMRLCLAVKDYIRTQIISKKINTKFFQEENTETLKLKYYNLMIQLDQHEGSYLSICKHYRAIYDTPCIQAESEKWQQALKSVVLYVILAPFDNEQSDLVHRISGDKKLEEIPKYKDLLKLFTTMELMRWTTLVEDYGMELRKGSLESPATDVFSSIEEGEKRWKDLKNRVVEHNIRIMAKYYTRITVKRMAQLLDLSVDDSEAFLSNLVVNKTIFAKVDRLAGIINFQRPKDPNNLLNDWSQKLNSLMSLVNKTTHLIAKEEMIHNLQ
;
A
#
# COMPACT_ATOMS: atom_id res chain seq x y z
N MET A 1 63.73 23.38 2.85
CA MET A 1 64.93 24.20 2.56
C MET A 1 64.45 25.48 1.88
N ALA A 2 65.09 26.61 2.21
CA ALA A 2 64.65 28.02 2.13
C ALA A 2 63.82 28.44 3.38
N ASP A 3 64.44 28.66 4.55
CA ASP A 3 65.18 29.88 5.01
C ASP A 3 64.18 31.01 5.34
N GLY A 4 64.09 31.65 6.50
CA GLY A 4 64.80 31.67 7.78
C GLY A 4 64.17 32.85 8.56
N GLY A 5 63.95 32.74 9.87
CA GLY A 5 63.39 33.85 10.66
C GLY A 5 62.65 33.44 11.92
N SER A 6 63.40 33.00 12.94
CA SER A 6 62.91 32.90 14.31
C SER A 6 62.97 34.26 14.99
N GLU A 7 61.85 34.95 15.16
CA GLU A 7 61.69 35.98 16.18
C GLU A 7 60.24 36.01 16.67
N ARG A 8 60.03 35.54 17.90
CA ARG A 8 59.35 36.25 19.02
C ARG A 8 58.86 35.24 20.05
N ALA A 9 59.71 35.07 21.06
CA ALA A 9 59.27 34.71 22.39
C ALA A 9 58.52 35.91 22.97
N ASP A 10 57.20 35.81 23.13
CA ASP A 10 56.50 36.51 24.20
C ASP A 10 55.19 35.79 24.54
N GLY A 11 55.04 35.46 25.83
CA GLY A 11 54.00 34.60 26.38
C GLY A 11 52.64 35.29 26.52
N ARG A 12 52.01 35.65 25.41
CA ARG A 12 50.57 35.92 25.35
C ARG A 12 49.93 34.91 24.41
N ILE A 13 49.11 34.02 24.97
CA ILE A 13 48.14 33.24 24.20
C ILE A 13 47.14 34.24 23.62
N VAL A 14 47.47 34.79 22.45
CA VAL A 14 46.52 35.52 21.63
C VAL A 14 45.66 34.44 20.99
N LYS A 15 44.41 34.36 21.42
CA LYS A 15 43.38 33.58 20.75
C LYS A 15 43.31 34.11 19.32
N MET A 16 43.98 33.40 18.40
CA MET A 16 43.97 33.68 16.98
C MET A 16 42.58 33.30 16.46
N GLU A 17 41.60 34.16 16.71
CA GLU A 17 40.40 34.26 15.86
C GLU A 17 40.91 34.83 14.54
N VAL A 18 41.54 33.97 13.74
CA VAL A 18 41.96 34.31 12.38
C VAL A 18 40.67 34.45 11.60
N ASP A 19 40.36 35.69 11.24
CA ASP A 19 39.28 36.03 10.33
C ASP A 19 39.58 35.40 8.97
N TYR A 20 39.04 34.20 8.74
CA TYR A 20 39.28 33.43 7.53
C TYR A 20 38.65 34.12 6.31
N SER A 21 37.68 35.02 6.51
CA SER A 21 37.05 35.85 5.48
C SER A 21 38.07 36.55 4.59
N ALA A 22 39.00 37.32 5.17
CA ALA A 22 40.02 38.06 4.42
C ALA A 22 40.99 37.13 3.66
N THR A 23 41.29 35.96 4.23
CA THR A 23 42.19 34.98 3.59
C THR A 23 41.48 34.24 2.47
N VAL A 24 40.20 33.92 2.64
CA VAL A 24 39.35 33.28 1.63
C VAL A 24 39.14 34.25 0.46
N ASP A 25 38.81 35.52 0.71
CA ASP A 25 38.65 36.55 -0.32
C ASP A 25 39.94 36.82 -1.11
N GLN A 26 41.09 36.75 -0.46
CA GLN A 26 42.39 36.98 -1.10
C GLN A 26 42.87 35.73 -1.88
N ARG A 27 42.56 34.52 -1.40
CA ARG A 27 42.96 33.25 -2.02
C ARG A 27 41.97 32.73 -3.06
N LEU A 28 40.70 33.11 -3.02
CA LEU A 28 39.69 32.78 -4.03
C LEU A 28 40.18 33.14 -5.44
N PRO A 29 40.61 34.37 -5.74
CA PRO A 29 41.05 34.75 -7.09
C PRO A 29 42.37 34.06 -7.51
N GLU A 30 43.22 33.65 -6.57
CA GLU A 30 44.44 32.87 -6.86
C GLU A 30 44.10 31.41 -7.19
N CYS A 31 43.23 30.78 -6.41
CA CYS A 31 42.70 29.45 -6.69
C CYS A 31 41.87 29.43 -7.99
N GLU A 32 41.18 30.52 -8.32
CA GLU A 32 40.48 30.68 -9.60
C GLU A 32 41.41 30.72 -10.82
N LYS A 33 42.60 31.33 -10.69
CA LYS A 33 43.62 31.30 -11.75
C LYS A 33 44.17 29.88 -11.95
N LEU A 34 44.32 29.11 -10.87
CA LEU A 34 44.74 27.71 -10.92
C LEU A 34 43.64 26.78 -11.46
N ALA A 35 42.36 27.07 -11.19
CA ALA A 35 41.22 26.32 -11.72
C ALA A 35 40.99 26.51 -13.23
N LYS A 36 41.43 27.64 -13.80
CA LYS A 36 41.43 27.85 -15.27
C LYS A 36 42.36 26.87 -16.02
N ALA A 37 43.23 26.14 -15.34
CA ALA A 37 44.11 25.13 -15.92
C ALA A 37 43.41 23.80 -16.30
N SER A 38 42.08 23.71 -16.22
CA SER A 38 41.28 22.57 -16.72
C SER A 38 41.44 21.22 -16.00
N ASP A 39 42.13 21.17 -14.85
CA ASP A 39 42.18 19.95 -14.05
C ASP A 39 40.93 19.75 -13.20
N MET A 40 40.23 18.64 -13.47
CA MET A 40 39.02 18.17 -12.81
C MET A 40 39.21 18.00 -11.30
N VAL A 41 40.34 17.42 -10.89
CA VAL A 41 40.65 17.10 -9.49
C VAL A 41 40.98 18.38 -8.71
N SER A 42 41.79 19.25 -9.30
CA SER A 42 42.21 20.54 -8.73
C SER A 42 41.01 21.44 -8.46
N THR A 43 40.13 21.59 -9.45
CA THR A 43 38.94 22.44 -9.35
C THR A 43 37.95 21.89 -8.32
N SER A 44 37.73 20.58 -8.29
CA SER A 44 36.87 19.94 -7.28
C SER A 44 37.43 20.13 -5.86
N ARG A 45 38.75 19.96 -5.69
CA ARG A 45 39.43 20.14 -4.39
C ARG A 45 39.35 21.58 -3.90
N ILE A 46 39.50 22.55 -4.80
CA ILE A 46 39.38 23.98 -4.47
C ILE A 46 37.95 24.29 -4.01
N LEU A 47 36.93 23.85 -4.76
CA LEU A 47 35.54 24.08 -4.36
C LEU A 47 35.21 23.44 -3.00
N VAL A 48 35.65 22.20 -2.78
CA VAL A 48 35.47 21.51 -1.50
C VAL A 48 36.24 22.21 -0.37
N ALA A 49 37.45 22.71 -0.64
CA ALA A 49 38.25 23.44 0.35
C ALA A 49 37.60 24.77 0.74
N VAL A 50 37.06 25.53 -0.22
CA VAL A 50 36.33 26.78 0.06
C VAL A 50 35.13 26.52 0.96
N VAL A 51 34.30 25.52 0.60
CA VAL A 51 33.15 25.12 1.43
C VAL A 51 33.59 24.66 2.83
N LYS A 52 34.68 23.90 2.92
CA LYS A 52 35.21 23.42 4.20
C LYS A 52 35.73 24.55 5.09
N MET A 53 36.41 25.54 4.52
CA MET A 53 36.89 26.70 5.26
C MET A 53 35.74 27.56 5.78
N CYS A 54 34.70 27.77 4.97
CA CYS A 54 33.50 28.49 5.43
C CYS A 54 32.74 27.70 6.51
N TYR A 55 32.72 26.37 6.44
CA TYR A 55 32.14 25.51 7.47
C TYR A 55 32.92 25.59 8.80
N GLU A 56 34.26 25.46 8.75
CA GLU A 56 35.13 25.53 9.93
C GLU A 56 35.11 26.92 10.61
N ALA A 57 34.96 27.98 9.81
CA ALA A 57 34.79 29.35 10.30
C ALA A 57 33.40 29.62 10.92
N LYS A 58 32.44 28.70 10.78
CA LYS A 58 31.02 28.87 11.17
C LYS A 58 30.35 30.08 10.52
N GLU A 59 30.83 30.52 9.36
CA GLU A 59 30.28 31.64 8.59
C GLU A 59 29.29 31.13 7.54
N TRP A 60 28.06 30.84 7.98
CA TRP A 60 27.03 30.18 7.16
C TRP A 60 26.47 31.08 6.05
N ASP A 61 26.41 32.38 6.27
CA ASP A 61 25.93 33.33 5.26
C ASP A 61 26.93 33.44 4.10
N LEU A 62 28.24 33.55 4.42
CA LEU A 62 29.32 33.53 3.42
C LEU A 62 29.36 32.20 2.67
N LEU A 63 29.10 31.09 3.36
CA LEU A 63 28.96 29.78 2.72
C LEU A 63 27.83 29.77 1.67
N ASN A 64 26.64 30.26 2.03
CA ASN A 64 25.48 30.28 1.12
C ASN A 64 25.73 31.18 -0.10
N GLU A 65 26.33 32.35 0.10
CA GLU A 65 26.72 33.25 -0.98
C GLU A 65 27.75 32.61 -1.92
N ASN A 66 28.78 31.98 -1.36
CA ASN A 66 29.80 31.27 -2.13
C ASN A 66 29.20 30.10 -2.92
N ILE A 67 28.29 29.31 -2.36
CA ILE A 67 27.61 28.21 -3.08
C ILE A 67 26.77 28.79 -4.24
N MET A 68 26.07 29.90 -4.05
CA MET A 68 25.31 30.55 -5.13
C MET A 68 26.23 31.10 -6.23
N LEU A 69 27.31 31.77 -5.86
CA LEU A 69 28.26 32.36 -6.81
C LEU A 69 28.98 31.26 -7.60
N LEU A 70 29.51 30.25 -6.90
CA LEU A 70 30.23 29.11 -7.46
C LEU A 70 29.31 28.12 -8.19
N SER A 71 28.01 28.36 -8.30
CA SER A 71 27.11 27.52 -9.09
C SER A 71 26.46 28.24 -10.26
N LYS A 72 26.42 29.58 -10.22
CA LYS A 72 25.98 30.45 -11.32
C LYS A 72 27.13 30.81 -12.28
N ARG A 73 28.38 30.58 -11.87
CA ARG A 73 29.53 30.98 -12.67
C ARG A 73 29.65 30.16 -13.96
N ARG A 74 29.85 30.86 -15.07
CA ARG A 74 30.00 30.27 -16.40
C ARG A 74 31.32 29.47 -16.45
N SER A 75 31.28 28.26 -17.02
CA SER A 75 32.43 27.37 -17.29
C SER A 75 32.97 26.52 -16.13
N GLN A 76 32.19 26.24 -15.09
CA GLN A 76 32.57 25.24 -14.08
C GLN A 76 32.28 23.81 -14.55
N LEU A 77 33.17 22.89 -14.20
CA LEU A 77 32.99 21.46 -14.49
C LEU A 77 31.82 20.90 -13.67
N LYS A 78 30.89 20.22 -14.34
CA LYS A 78 29.68 19.63 -13.73
C LYS A 78 30.01 18.72 -12.53
N GLN A 79 31.06 17.91 -12.65
CA GLN A 79 31.52 17.02 -11.58
C GLN A 79 32.10 17.78 -10.37
N ALA A 80 32.73 18.93 -10.59
CA ALA A 80 33.28 19.73 -9.51
C ALA A 80 32.16 20.36 -8.66
N VAL A 81 31.09 20.83 -9.31
CA VAL A 81 29.87 21.29 -8.63
C VAL A 81 29.17 20.13 -7.92
N ALA A 82 29.12 18.94 -8.52
CA ALA A 82 28.54 17.75 -7.87
C ALA A 82 29.28 17.38 -6.58
N LYS A 83 30.62 17.38 -6.59
CA LYS A 83 31.44 17.10 -5.40
C LYS A 83 31.29 18.17 -4.31
N MET A 84 31.18 19.43 -4.71
CA MET A 84 30.88 20.53 -3.79
C MET A 84 29.53 20.32 -3.09
N VAL A 85 28.47 20.06 -3.86
CA VAL A 85 27.11 19.84 -3.33
C VAL A 85 27.04 18.59 -2.44
N GLN A 86 27.72 17.50 -2.82
CA GLN A 86 27.82 16.28 -2.00
C GLN A 86 28.43 16.57 -0.63
N GLN A 87 29.53 17.33 -0.58
CA GLN A 87 30.15 17.73 0.68
C GLN A 87 29.22 18.61 1.51
N CYS A 88 28.52 19.57 0.89
CA CYS A 88 27.53 20.39 1.58
C CYS A 88 26.39 19.54 2.16
N CYS A 89 25.95 18.48 1.46
CA CYS A 89 24.91 17.59 1.95
C CYS A 89 25.35 16.86 3.23
N THR A 90 26.60 16.42 3.32
CA THR A 90 27.15 15.81 4.55
C THR A 90 27.12 16.81 5.71
N TYR A 91 27.47 18.08 5.47
CA TYR A 91 27.40 19.12 6.49
C TYR A 91 25.99 19.44 6.96
N VAL A 92 24.98 19.36 6.07
CA VAL A 92 23.57 19.53 6.45
C VAL A 92 23.15 18.48 7.48
N ASP A 93 23.67 17.26 7.40
CA ASP A 93 23.36 16.20 8.35
C ASP A 93 24.06 16.40 9.72
N GLU A 94 25.25 17.00 9.72
CA GLU A 94 26.04 17.30 10.94
C GLU A 94 25.55 18.55 11.70
N ILE A 95 24.93 19.52 11.00
CA ILE A 95 24.44 20.76 11.63
C ILE A 95 23.20 20.46 12.48
N THR A 96 23.28 20.78 13.78
CA THR A 96 22.20 20.61 14.75
C THR A 96 21.23 21.79 14.83
N ASP A 97 21.63 22.98 14.37
CA ASP A 97 20.81 24.20 14.49
C ASP A 97 19.76 24.30 13.38
N LEU A 98 18.47 24.33 13.76
CA LEU A 98 17.32 24.29 12.83
C LEU A 98 17.29 25.45 11.81
N PRO A 99 17.46 26.73 12.20
CA PRO A 99 17.37 27.86 11.27
C PRO A 99 18.47 27.86 10.22
N ILE A 100 19.70 27.51 10.62
CA ILE A 100 20.86 27.43 9.74
C ILE A 100 20.69 26.26 8.76
N LYS A 101 20.19 25.12 9.26
CA LYS A 101 19.88 23.95 8.45
C LYS A 101 18.86 24.26 7.35
N LEU A 102 17.79 24.99 7.68
CA LEU A 102 16.77 25.41 6.70
C LEU A 102 17.34 26.33 5.62
N ARG A 103 18.12 27.35 6.00
CA ARG A 103 18.76 28.28 5.04
C ARG A 103 19.71 27.58 4.07
N LEU A 104 20.52 26.65 4.59
CA LEU A 104 21.47 25.89 3.77
C LEU A 104 20.73 24.96 2.80
N ILE A 105 19.66 24.30 3.26
CA ILE A 105 18.82 23.44 2.41
C ILE A 105 18.15 24.26 1.31
N ASP A 106 17.57 25.43 1.61
CA ASP A 106 16.91 26.27 0.61
C ASP A 106 17.91 26.75 -0.45
N THR A 107 19.10 27.18 -0.01
CA THR A 107 20.19 27.56 -0.92
C THR A 107 20.60 26.40 -1.83
N LEU A 108 20.77 25.19 -1.27
CA LEU A 108 21.11 24.00 -2.05
C LEU A 108 19.98 23.57 -2.99
N ARG A 109 18.71 23.71 -2.60
CA ARG A 109 17.55 23.42 -3.48
C ARG A 109 17.48 24.37 -4.67
N MET A 110 17.73 25.67 -4.48
CA MET A 110 17.80 26.65 -5.57
C MET A 110 18.96 26.34 -6.52
N VAL A 111 20.11 25.95 -5.97
CA VAL A 111 21.33 25.70 -6.74
C VAL A 111 21.26 24.40 -7.55
N THR A 112 20.47 23.42 -7.08
CA THR A 112 20.31 22.10 -7.71
C THR A 112 19.13 22.04 -8.69
N GLU A 113 18.29 23.08 -8.76
CA GLU A 113 17.16 23.14 -9.68
C GLU A 113 17.61 23.09 -11.15
N GLY A 114 16.99 22.19 -11.93
CA GLY A 114 17.26 22.03 -13.37
C GLY A 114 18.58 21.34 -13.73
N LYS A 115 19.35 20.83 -12.76
CA LYS A 115 20.66 20.20 -12.98
C LYS A 115 20.59 18.67 -12.81
N ILE A 116 20.52 17.95 -13.93
CA ILE A 116 20.41 16.48 -14.01
C ILE A 116 21.49 15.73 -13.20
N TYR A 117 22.70 16.30 -13.08
CA TYR A 117 23.85 15.64 -12.43
C TYR A 117 23.90 15.78 -10.90
N VAL A 118 23.02 16.58 -10.29
CA VAL A 118 22.88 16.75 -8.82
C VAL A 118 21.45 16.46 -8.34
N GLU A 119 20.66 15.80 -9.17
CA GLU A 119 19.24 15.59 -8.94
C GLU A 119 18.95 14.59 -7.80
N ILE A 120 19.85 13.62 -7.62
CA ILE A 120 19.81 12.66 -6.50
C ILE A 120 20.01 13.39 -5.16
N GLU A 121 21.00 14.29 -5.10
CA GLU A 121 21.29 15.06 -3.88
C GLU A 121 20.13 16.01 -3.56
N ARG A 122 19.50 16.60 -4.60
CA ARG A 122 18.27 17.40 -4.43
C ARG A 122 17.14 16.59 -3.81
N ALA A 123 16.93 15.36 -4.26
CA ALA A 123 15.92 14.47 -3.70
C ALA A 123 16.19 14.21 -2.20
N ARG A 124 17.44 13.87 -1.83
CA ARG A 124 17.85 13.64 -0.44
C ARG A 124 17.65 14.87 0.43
N LEU A 125 18.09 16.04 -0.01
CA LEU A 125 17.88 17.31 0.68
C LEU A 125 16.38 17.61 0.90
N THR A 126 15.56 17.30 -0.10
CA THR A 126 14.10 17.50 -0.02
C THR A 126 13.46 16.52 0.98
N LYS A 127 13.96 15.29 1.10
CA LYS A 127 13.54 14.32 2.14
C LYS A 127 13.86 14.84 3.54
N THR A 128 15.08 15.34 3.73
CA THR A 128 15.51 15.91 5.02
C THR A 128 14.66 17.12 5.39
N LEU A 129 14.38 18.01 4.43
CA LEU A 129 13.50 19.15 4.63
C LEU A 129 12.08 18.74 5.04
N ALA A 130 11.50 17.76 4.34
CA ALA A 130 10.17 17.24 4.65
C ALA A 130 10.12 16.65 6.07
N THR A 131 11.17 15.95 6.49
CA THR A 131 11.29 15.38 7.84
C THR A 131 11.34 16.47 8.92
N ILE A 132 12.09 17.55 8.67
CA ILE A 132 12.16 18.70 9.60
C ILE A 132 10.80 19.40 9.69
N LYS A 133 10.13 19.64 8.56
CA LYS A 133 8.80 20.26 8.53
C LYS A 133 7.71 19.37 9.15
N GLU A 134 7.86 18.05 9.06
CA GLU A 134 6.98 17.14 9.77
C GLU A 134 7.18 17.24 11.29
N GLN A 135 8.43 17.34 11.76
CA GLN A 135 8.73 17.55 13.19
C GLN A 135 8.24 18.92 13.70
N SER A 136 8.18 19.95 12.85
CA SER A 136 7.58 21.24 13.21
C SER A 136 6.04 21.22 13.22
N GLY A 137 5.41 20.13 12.78
CA GLY A 137 3.95 19.99 12.69
C GLY A 137 3.35 20.45 11.36
N ASP A 138 4.16 20.95 10.42
CA ASP A 138 3.73 21.45 9.11
C ASP A 138 3.62 20.34 8.05
N VAL A 139 2.81 19.32 8.37
CA VAL A 139 2.66 18.10 7.55
C VAL A 139 2.15 18.41 6.13
N LYS A 140 1.30 19.45 5.99
CA LYS A 140 0.77 19.87 4.68
C LYS A 140 1.85 20.42 3.75
N GLU A 141 2.74 21.26 4.28
CA GLU A 141 3.84 21.81 3.50
C GLU A 141 4.88 20.73 3.18
N ALA A 142 5.17 19.86 4.15
CA ALA A 142 6.04 18.70 3.93
C ALA A 142 5.54 17.82 2.78
N ALA A 143 4.23 17.53 2.74
CA ALA A 143 3.62 16.76 1.66
C ALA A 143 3.72 17.47 0.30
N SER A 144 3.45 18.78 0.23
CA SER A 144 3.55 19.55 -1.03
C SER A 144 4.98 19.57 -1.57
N ILE A 145 5.96 19.86 -0.70
CA ILE A 145 7.38 19.93 -1.07
C ILE A 145 7.87 18.58 -1.59
N LEU A 146 7.50 17.49 -0.93
CA LEU A 146 7.93 16.16 -1.36
C LEU A 146 7.22 15.74 -2.65
N GLN A 147 5.99 16.20 -2.88
CA GLN A 147 5.19 15.86 -4.07
C GLN A 147 5.63 16.61 -5.35
N GLU A 148 6.13 17.85 -5.23
CA GLU A 148 6.69 18.60 -6.36
C GLU A 148 7.84 17.86 -7.04
N LEU A 149 8.57 17.05 -6.26
CA LEU A 149 9.70 16.29 -6.74
C LEU A 149 9.23 14.98 -7.39
N GLN A 150 9.23 14.95 -8.73
CA GLN A 150 8.84 13.77 -9.51
C GLN A 150 9.98 12.75 -9.62
N VAL A 151 10.27 12.06 -8.51
CA VAL A 151 11.39 11.08 -8.36
C VAL A 151 11.35 9.96 -9.41
N GLU A 152 10.18 9.67 -9.99
CA GLU A 152 10.00 8.64 -11.01
C GLU A 152 10.74 8.90 -12.32
N THR A 153 10.99 10.18 -12.64
CA THR A 153 11.68 10.56 -13.88
C THR A 153 13.20 10.44 -13.76
N TYR A 154 13.71 10.23 -12.55
CA TYR A 154 15.15 10.15 -12.27
C TYR A 154 15.69 8.76 -12.57
N GLY A 155 16.06 8.55 -13.84
CA GLY A 155 16.68 7.32 -14.32
C GLY A 155 18.03 6.98 -13.65
N SER A 156 18.70 7.97 -13.06
CA SER A 156 19.98 7.85 -12.35
C SER A 156 19.87 7.36 -10.91
N MET A 157 18.66 7.35 -10.33
CA MET A 157 18.45 6.87 -8.96
C MET A 157 18.28 5.35 -8.90
N GLU A 158 18.78 4.75 -7.81
CA GLU A 158 18.54 3.36 -7.50
C GLU A 158 17.03 3.09 -7.32
N LYS A 159 16.57 1.93 -7.82
CA LYS A 159 15.15 1.55 -7.73
C LYS A 159 14.65 1.51 -6.29
N LYS A 160 15.47 1.01 -5.35
CA LYS A 160 15.13 0.90 -3.92
C LYS A 160 14.91 2.27 -3.29
N GLU A 161 15.86 3.18 -3.49
CA GLU A 161 15.76 4.56 -3.00
C GLU A 161 14.52 5.26 -3.60
N ARG A 162 14.27 5.08 -4.91
CA ARG A 162 13.05 5.62 -5.56
C ARG A 162 11.76 5.13 -4.89
N VAL A 163 11.64 3.84 -4.59
CA VAL A 163 10.44 3.30 -3.93
C VAL A 163 10.30 3.81 -2.50
N GLU A 164 11.40 3.91 -1.74
CA GLU A 164 11.39 4.51 -0.40
C GLU A 164 10.86 5.95 -0.41
N PHE A 165 11.26 6.75 -1.40
CA PHE A 165 10.76 8.11 -1.58
C PHE A 165 9.25 8.15 -1.85
N ILE A 166 8.76 7.30 -2.76
CA ILE A 166 7.33 7.25 -3.09
C ILE A 166 6.52 6.79 -1.86
N LEU A 167 7.04 5.87 -1.06
CA LEU A 167 6.39 5.42 0.17
C LEU A 167 6.29 6.52 1.23
N GLU A 168 7.32 7.36 1.37
CA GLU A 168 7.24 8.53 2.25
C GLU A 168 6.22 9.57 1.76
N GLN A 169 6.15 9.80 0.45
CA GLN A 169 5.09 10.64 -0.14
C GLN A 169 3.70 10.10 0.22
N MET A 170 3.47 8.79 0.05
CA MET A 170 2.19 8.16 0.41
C MET A 170 1.88 8.34 1.89
N ARG A 171 2.86 8.16 2.78
CA ARG A 171 2.67 8.31 4.23
C ARG A 171 2.28 9.73 4.62
N LEU A 172 2.95 10.74 4.06
CA LEU A 172 2.64 12.15 4.32
C LEU A 172 1.27 12.54 3.76
N CYS A 173 0.92 12.09 2.54
CA CYS A 173 -0.40 12.33 1.97
C CYS A 173 -1.52 11.68 2.80
N LEU A 174 -1.30 10.48 3.34
CA LEU A 174 -2.22 9.82 4.27
C LEU A 174 -2.38 10.60 5.58
N ALA A 175 -1.28 11.15 6.13
CA ALA A 175 -1.35 12.01 7.32
C ALA A 175 -2.17 13.29 7.09
N VAL A 176 -2.12 13.85 5.87
CA VAL A 176 -2.95 14.99 5.43
C VAL A 176 -4.38 14.58 5.07
N LYS A 177 -4.69 13.27 5.03
CA LYS A 177 -5.95 12.67 4.57
C LYS A 177 -6.30 12.97 3.11
N ASP A 178 -5.30 13.10 2.25
CA ASP A 178 -5.50 13.26 0.80
C ASP A 178 -5.47 11.90 0.09
N TYR A 179 -6.62 11.22 0.08
CA TYR A 179 -6.75 9.86 -0.46
C TYR A 179 -6.61 9.82 -1.99
N ILE A 180 -7.14 10.81 -2.70
CA ILE A 180 -7.11 10.85 -4.18
C ILE A 180 -5.65 10.92 -4.66
N ARG A 181 -4.83 11.79 -4.05
CA ARG A 181 -3.42 11.88 -4.41
C ARG A 181 -2.67 10.61 -4.03
N THR A 182 -2.95 10.03 -2.88
CA THR A 182 -2.33 8.77 -2.45
C THR A 182 -2.61 7.64 -3.45
N GLN A 183 -3.82 7.55 -4.00
CA GLN A 183 -4.14 6.58 -5.06
C GLN A 183 -3.33 6.81 -6.33
N ILE A 184 -3.18 8.06 -6.77
CA ILE A 184 -2.38 8.40 -7.95
C ILE A 184 -0.93 7.99 -7.72
N ILE A 185 -0.38 8.30 -6.54
CA ILE A 185 0.97 7.94 -6.12
C ILE A 185 1.15 6.42 -6.07
N SER A 186 0.17 5.68 -5.56
CA SER A 186 0.25 4.21 -5.49
C SER A 186 0.44 3.52 -6.84
N LYS A 187 -0.17 4.07 -7.91
CA LYS A 187 -0.08 3.53 -9.28
C LYS A 187 1.31 3.67 -9.89
N LYS A 188 2.17 4.52 -9.30
CA LYS A 188 3.53 4.76 -9.78
C LYS A 188 4.53 3.69 -9.31
N ILE A 189 4.18 2.93 -8.27
CA ILE A 189 4.98 1.80 -7.81
C ILE A 189 4.59 0.56 -8.62
N ASN A 190 5.58 -0.07 -9.26
CA ASN A 190 5.36 -1.34 -9.96
C ASN A 190 5.41 -2.52 -8.99
N THR A 191 4.35 -3.33 -8.95
CA THR A 191 4.25 -4.50 -8.07
C THR A 191 5.32 -5.56 -8.34
N LYS A 192 5.90 -5.59 -9.56
CA LYS A 192 7.02 -6.47 -9.90
C LYS A 192 8.28 -6.18 -9.09
N PHE A 193 8.46 -4.95 -8.61
CA PHE A 193 9.62 -4.57 -7.80
C PHE A 193 9.68 -5.37 -6.48
N PHE A 194 8.53 -5.69 -5.90
CA PHE A 194 8.44 -6.44 -4.65
C PHE A 194 8.71 -7.95 -4.78
N GLN A 195 9.08 -8.41 -5.98
CA GLN A 195 9.54 -9.78 -6.22
C GLN A 195 11.07 -9.90 -6.14
N GLU A 196 11.80 -8.77 -6.11
CA GLU A 196 13.26 -8.74 -5.98
C GLU A 196 13.69 -9.04 -4.52
N GLU A 197 14.82 -9.75 -4.34
CA GLU A 197 15.40 -10.04 -3.03
C GLU A 197 15.78 -8.75 -2.28
N ASN A 198 15.68 -8.75 -0.94
CA ASN A 198 16.02 -7.61 -0.05
C ASN A 198 15.05 -6.40 -0.07
N THR A 199 13.81 -6.59 -0.54
CA THR A 199 12.73 -5.57 -0.59
C THR A 199 11.60 -5.79 0.43
N GLU A 200 11.72 -6.78 1.32
CA GLU A 200 10.62 -7.26 2.17
C GLU A 200 10.09 -6.21 3.15
N THR A 201 10.96 -5.40 3.76
CA THR A 201 10.55 -4.32 4.68
C THR A 201 9.77 -3.23 3.95
N LEU A 202 10.18 -2.90 2.72
CA LEU A 202 9.50 -1.92 1.86
C LEU A 202 8.15 -2.46 1.38
N LYS A 203 8.09 -3.75 1.04
CA LYS A 203 6.86 -4.45 0.66
C LYS A 203 5.81 -4.38 1.79
N LEU A 204 6.23 -4.68 3.03
CA LEU A 204 5.33 -4.58 4.19
C LEU A 204 4.85 -3.15 4.42
N LYS A 205 5.75 -2.16 4.35
CA LYS A 205 5.39 -0.75 4.50
C LYS A 205 4.41 -0.29 3.41
N TYR A 206 4.63 -0.69 2.16
CA TYR A 206 3.73 -0.40 1.04
C TYR A 206 2.33 -0.94 1.28
N TYR A 207 2.20 -2.24 1.56
CA TYR A 207 0.88 -2.84 1.73
C TYR A 207 0.14 -2.31 2.97
N ASN A 208 0.84 -1.98 4.05
CA ASN A 208 0.21 -1.34 5.21
C ASN A 208 -0.40 0.03 4.86
N LEU A 209 0.30 0.86 4.08
CA LEU A 209 -0.22 2.14 3.61
C LEU A 209 -1.39 1.97 2.62
N MET A 210 -1.31 0.97 1.74
CA MET A 210 -2.40 0.63 0.82
C MET A 210 -3.66 0.17 1.56
N ILE A 211 -3.52 -0.68 2.57
CA ILE A 211 -4.64 -1.13 3.40
C ILE A 211 -5.31 0.06 4.08
N GLN A 212 -4.55 1.01 4.62
CA GLN A 212 -5.09 2.20 5.26
C GLN A 212 -5.90 3.07 4.27
N LEU A 213 -5.43 3.18 3.02
CA LEU A 213 -6.14 3.88 1.95
C LEU A 213 -7.46 3.16 1.61
N ASP A 214 -7.38 1.88 1.23
CA ASP A 214 -8.56 1.12 0.77
C ASP A 214 -9.58 0.90 1.90
N GLN A 215 -9.13 0.90 3.15
CA GLN A 215 -9.99 0.85 4.33
C GLN A 215 -10.92 2.06 4.42
N HIS A 216 -10.43 3.25 4.05
CA HIS A 216 -11.27 4.45 4.03
C HIS A 216 -12.30 4.40 2.89
N GLU A 217 -11.93 3.85 1.74
CA GLU A 217 -12.84 3.71 0.60
C GLU A 217 -13.88 2.60 0.77
N GLY A 218 -13.61 1.62 1.63
CA GLY A 218 -14.45 0.44 1.81
C GLY A 218 -14.23 -0.64 0.74
N SER A 219 -13.10 -0.59 0.03
CA SER A 219 -12.72 -1.55 -1.02
C SER A 219 -12.19 -2.87 -0.44
N TYR A 220 -13.06 -3.65 0.22
CA TYR A 220 -12.67 -4.87 0.94
C TYR A 220 -11.93 -5.92 0.09
N LEU A 221 -12.26 -6.01 -1.20
CA LEU A 221 -11.64 -6.96 -2.12
C LEU A 221 -10.16 -6.61 -2.39
N SER A 222 -9.84 -5.33 -2.53
CA SER A 222 -8.45 -4.85 -2.66
C SER A 222 -7.66 -5.11 -1.38
N ILE A 223 -8.26 -4.82 -0.23
CA ILE A 223 -7.67 -5.10 1.09
C ILE A 223 -7.33 -6.59 1.24
N CYS A 224 -8.23 -7.48 0.82
CA CYS A 224 -7.97 -8.92 0.83
C CYS A 224 -6.74 -9.30 -0.02
N LYS A 225 -6.58 -8.71 -1.21
CA LYS A 225 -5.40 -8.94 -2.07
C LYS A 225 -4.12 -8.41 -1.42
N HIS A 226 -4.18 -7.27 -0.73
CA HIS A 226 -3.03 -6.71 -0.01
C HIS A 226 -2.60 -7.56 1.18
N TYR A 227 -3.53 -8.00 2.03
CA TYR A 227 -3.22 -8.92 3.14
C TYR A 227 -2.69 -10.27 2.65
N ARG A 228 -3.19 -10.77 1.51
CA ARG A 228 -2.65 -11.96 0.88
C ARG A 228 -1.20 -11.75 0.44
N ALA A 229 -0.88 -10.63 -0.18
CA ALA A 229 0.49 -10.33 -0.60
C ALA A 229 1.46 -10.16 0.59
N ILE A 230 0.96 -9.67 1.74
CA ILE A 230 1.69 -9.67 3.01
C ILE A 230 1.96 -11.12 3.46
N TYR A 231 0.93 -11.98 3.46
CA TYR A 231 1.04 -13.40 3.83
C TYR A 231 1.97 -14.20 2.92
N ASP A 232 2.04 -13.88 1.63
CA ASP A 232 2.96 -14.52 0.68
C ASP A 232 4.44 -14.15 0.92
N THR A 233 4.74 -13.23 1.86
CA THR A 233 6.11 -12.78 2.15
C THR A 233 6.84 -13.77 3.08
N PRO A 234 8.04 -14.27 2.70
CA PRO A 234 8.78 -15.28 3.49
C PRO A 234 9.01 -14.89 4.95
N CYS A 235 9.38 -13.62 5.22
CA CYS A 235 9.52 -13.09 6.59
C CYS A 235 8.27 -13.31 7.46
N ILE A 236 7.08 -13.16 6.88
CA ILE A 236 5.81 -13.32 7.60
C ILE A 236 5.50 -14.80 7.79
N GLN A 237 5.81 -15.64 6.81
CA GLN A 237 5.58 -17.08 6.88
C GLN A 237 6.49 -17.79 7.89
N ALA A 238 7.68 -17.24 8.17
CA ALA A 238 8.62 -17.77 9.15
C ALA A 238 8.17 -17.49 10.60
N GLU A 239 7.46 -16.40 10.84
CA GLU A 239 7.02 -16.00 12.18
C GLU A 239 5.58 -16.45 12.47
N SER A 240 5.42 -17.33 13.48
CA SER A 240 4.13 -17.97 13.76
C SER A 240 2.98 -16.99 14.03
N GLU A 241 3.24 -15.92 14.76
CA GLU A 241 2.21 -14.95 15.16
C GLU A 241 1.76 -14.08 13.98
N LYS A 242 2.69 -13.67 13.12
CA LYS A 242 2.42 -12.73 12.02
C LYS A 242 1.65 -13.36 10.88
N TRP A 243 1.97 -14.60 10.49
CA TRP A 243 1.18 -15.26 9.43
C TRP A 243 -0.24 -15.58 9.91
N GLN A 244 -0.43 -15.91 11.18
CA GLN A 244 -1.77 -16.12 11.75
C GLN A 244 -2.60 -14.84 11.70
N GLN A 245 -2.03 -13.69 12.08
CA GLN A 245 -2.72 -12.40 11.97
C GLN A 245 -3.05 -12.04 10.52
N ALA A 246 -2.09 -12.20 9.61
CA ALA A 246 -2.31 -11.91 8.19
C ALA A 246 -3.42 -12.80 7.60
N LEU A 247 -3.40 -14.11 7.90
CA LEU A 247 -4.40 -15.06 7.42
C LEU A 247 -5.79 -14.76 7.99
N LYS A 248 -5.89 -14.40 9.27
CA LYS A 248 -7.16 -13.96 9.89
C LYS A 248 -7.73 -12.75 9.18
N SER A 249 -6.91 -11.73 8.93
CA SER A 249 -7.33 -10.55 8.15
C SER A 249 -7.83 -10.94 6.77
N VAL A 250 -7.13 -11.83 6.05
CA VAL A 250 -7.57 -12.31 4.73
C VAL A 250 -8.96 -12.95 4.80
N VAL A 251 -9.18 -13.86 5.75
CA VAL A 251 -10.48 -14.55 5.90
C VAL A 251 -11.60 -13.56 6.24
N LEU A 252 -11.34 -12.55 7.08
CA LEU A 252 -12.36 -11.57 7.46
C LEU A 252 -12.69 -10.59 6.33
N TYR A 253 -11.70 -10.15 5.56
CA TYR A 253 -11.97 -9.24 4.44
C TYR A 253 -12.59 -9.94 3.23
N VAL A 254 -12.32 -11.23 3.01
CA VAL A 254 -12.96 -11.98 1.91
C VAL A 254 -14.46 -12.26 2.17
N ILE A 255 -14.88 -12.40 3.43
CA ILE A 255 -16.30 -12.54 3.78
C ILE A 255 -17.04 -11.20 3.79
N LEU A 256 -16.36 -10.09 4.09
CA LEU A 256 -16.91 -8.73 4.02
C LEU A 256 -17.07 -8.24 2.58
N ALA A 257 -16.24 -8.72 1.67
CA ALA A 257 -16.32 -8.36 0.26
C ALA A 257 -17.68 -8.73 -0.34
N PRO A 258 -18.29 -7.85 -1.17
CA PRO A 258 -19.48 -8.17 -1.95
C PRO A 258 -19.26 -9.42 -2.81
N PHE A 259 -20.34 -10.12 -3.14
CA PHE A 259 -20.21 -11.30 -3.98
C PHE A 259 -19.85 -10.93 -5.42
N ASP A 260 -18.72 -11.46 -5.86
CA ASP A 260 -18.24 -11.36 -7.23
C ASP A 260 -17.52 -12.66 -7.62
N ASN A 261 -17.31 -12.87 -8.90
CA ASN A 261 -16.54 -14.01 -9.41
C ASN A 261 -15.12 -14.03 -8.81
N GLU A 262 -14.52 -12.85 -8.63
CA GLU A 262 -13.22 -12.70 -7.96
C GLU A 262 -13.27 -13.15 -6.48
N GLN A 263 -14.34 -12.80 -5.77
CA GLN A 263 -14.54 -13.22 -4.39
C GLN A 263 -14.69 -14.74 -4.30
N SER A 264 -15.45 -15.35 -5.23
CA SER A 264 -15.63 -16.80 -5.31
C SER A 264 -14.32 -17.55 -5.58
N ASP A 265 -13.45 -17.03 -6.46
CA ASP A 265 -12.13 -17.61 -6.69
C ASP A 265 -11.24 -17.51 -5.43
N LEU A 266 -11.25 -16.33 -4.79
CA LEU A 266 -10.47 -16.09 -3.58
C LEU A 266 -10.87 -17.02 -2.43
N VAL A 267 -12.17 -17.21 -2.16
CA VAL A 267 -12.60 -18.11 -1.07
C VAL A 267 -12.18 -19.55 -1.31
N HIS A 268 -12.29 -20.05 -2.54
CA HIS A 268 -11.86 -21.41 -2.86
C HIS A 268 -10.35 -21.57 -2.75
N ARG A 269 -9.59 -20.57 -3.22
CA ARG A 269 -8.13 -20.57 -3.11
C ARG A 269 -7.64 -20.48 -1.67
N ILE A 270 -8.34 -19.75 -0.80
CA ILE A 270 -8.04 -19.69 0.65
C ILE A 270 -8.44 -21.00 1.33
N SER A 271 -9.57 -21.60 0.95
CA SER A 271 -10.03 -22.87 1.53
C SER A 271 -9.10 -24.06 1.25
N GLY A 272 -8.34 -24.01 0.16
CA GLY A 272 -7.33 -25.02 -0.19
C GLY A 272 -5.97 -24.84 0.50
N ASP A 273 -5.77 -23.78 1.30
CA ASP A 273 -4.51 -23.55 2.00
C ASP A 273 -4.41 -24.43 3.25
N LYS A 274 -3.31 -25.19 3.36
CA LYS A 274 -3.09 -26.14 4.46
C LYS A 274 -2.86 -25.45 5.80
N LYS A 275 -2.28 -24.24 5.79
CA LYS A 275 -2.07 -23.43 7.01
C LYS A 275 -3.36 -22.93 7.64
N LEU A 276 -4.45 -22.87 6.87
CA LEU A 276 -5.77 -22.54 7.40
C LEU A 276 -6.33 -23.65 8.30
N GLU A 277 -5.88 -24.89 8.11
CA GLU A 277 -6.30 -26.02 8.95
C GLU A 277 -5.81 -25.93 10.39
N GLU A 278 -4.72 -25.20 10.62
CA GLU A 278 -4.16 -24.94 11.95
C GLU A 278 -5.03 -23.97 12.76
N ILE A 279 -5.94 -23.24 12.11
CA ILE A 279 -6.88 -22.32 12.74
C ILE A 279 -8.32 -22.78 12.48
N PRO A 280 -8.81 -23.81 13.21
CA PRO A 280 -10.08 -24.46 12.91
C PRO A 280 -11.26 -23.50 12.92
N LYS A 281 -11.27 -22.51 13.82
CA LYS A 281 -12.38 -21.57 13.97
C LYS A 281 -12.61 -20.69 12.73
N TYR A 282 -11.54 -20.21 12.10
CA TYR A 282 -11.64 -19.41 10.87
C TYR A 282 -11.90 -20.29 9.64
N LYS A 283 -11.43 -21.54 9.65
CA LYS A 283 -11.80 -22.55 8.66
C LYS A 283 -13.29 -22.85 8.71
N ASP A 284 -13.85 -23.04 9.89
CA ASP A 284 -15.28 -23.31 10.08
C ASP A 284 -16.11 -22.10 9.63
N LEU A 285 -15.69 -20.88 9.99
CA LEU A 285 -16.31 -19.65 9.50
C LEU A 285 -16.31 -19.59 7.96
N LEU A 286 -15.16 -19.80 7.32
CA LEU A 286 -15.07 -19.79 5.86
C LEU A 286 -15.91 -20.92 5.23
N LYS A 287 -15.94 -22.10 5.88
CA LYS A 287 -16.72 -23.24 5.44
C LYS A 287 -18.21 -22.92 5.44
N LEU A 288 -18.72 -22.23 6.47
CA LEU A 288 -20.13 -21.79 6.52
C LEU A 288 -20.52 -20.92 5.31
N PHE A 289 -19.64 -20.01 4.86
CA PHE A 289 -19.86 -19.21 3.66
C PHE A 289 -19.64 -19.96 2.34
N THR A 290 -18.94 -21.10 2.37
CA THR A 290 -18.67 -21.93 1.19
C THR A 290 -19.77 -22.97 0.97
N THR A 291 -20.31 -23.52 2.05
CA THR A 291 -21.47 -24.42 2.01
C THR A 291 -22.72 -23.63 1.60
N MET A 292 -23.54 -24.22 0.73
CA MET A 292 -24.80 -23.60 0.30
C MET A 292 -25.91 -23.87 1.32
N GLU A 293 -25.65 -23.59 2.60
CA GLU A 293 -26.56 -23.82 3.73
C GLU A 293 -26.97 -22.51 4.39
N LEU A 294 -28.20 -22.46 4.90
CA LEU A 294 -28.72 -21.27 5.55
C LEU A 294 -28.00 -21.02 6.88
N MET A 295 -27.55 -19.79 7.10
CA MET A 295 -26.95 -19.38 8.36
C MET A 295 -27.91 -18.51 9.16
N ARG A 296 -28.08 -18.79 10.46
CA ARG A 296 -28.78 -17.86 11.37
C ARG A 296 -27.80 -16.86 11.95
N TRP A 297 -28.18 -15.59 11.93
CA TRP A 297 -27.32 -14.52 12.42
C TRP A 297 -27.10 -14.63 13.93
N THR A 298 -28.14 -14.99 14.69
CA THR A 298 -28.05 -15.12 16.15
C THR A 298 -27.02 -16.17 16.59
N THR A 299 -27.07 -17.36 16.00
CA THR A 299 -26.10 -18.43 16.26
C THR A 299 -24.68 -18.02 15.88
N LEU A 300 -24.51 -17.34 14.73
CA LEU A 300 -23.20 -16.84 14.31
C LEU A 300 -22.62 -15.82 15.30
N VAL A 301 -23.46 -14.93 15.85
CA VAL A 301 -23.02 -13.91 16.82
C VAL A 301 -22.68 -14.53 18.17
N GLU A 302 -23.42 -15.53 18.62
CA GLU A 302 -23.12 -16.24 19.88
C GLU A 302 -21.79 -16.98 19.80
N ASP A 303 -21.55 -17.71 18.72
CA ASP A 303 -20.37 -18.56 18.56
C ASP A 303 -19.11 -17.75 18.20
N TYR A 304 -19.22 -16.82 17.25
CA TYR A 304 -18.05 -16.09 16.72
C TYR A 304 -17.91 -14.67 17.27
N GLY A 305 -18.97 -14.09 17.87
CA GLY A 305 -18.94 -12.68 18.32
C GLY A 305 -17.93 -12.40 19.42
N MET A 306 -17.71 -13.35 20.34
CA MET A 306 -16.70 -13.19 21.40
C MET A 306 -15.28 -13.21 20.82
N GLU A 307 -15.02 -14.05 19.83
CA GLU A 307 -13.70 -14.21 19.22
C GLU A 307 -13.37 -13.08 18.26
N LEU A 308 -14.35 -12.64 17.47
CA LEU A 308 -14.21 -11.57 16.49
C LEU A 308 -14.04 -10.18 17.14
N ARG A 309 -14.73 -9.91 18.26
CA ARG A 309 -14.67 -8.59 18.93
C ARG A 309 -13.60 -8.46 20.00
N LYS A 310 -13.30 -9.51 20.77
CA LYS A 310 -12.29 -9.43 21.85
C LYS A 310 -10.92 -9.98 21.45
N GLY A 311 -10.85 -10.83 20.43
CA GLY A 311 -9.69 -11.70 20.22
C GLY A 311 -9.53 -12.71 21.36
N SER A 312 -8.75 -13.76 21.14
CA SER A 312 -8.33 -14.69 22.20
C SER A 312 -6.88 -14.44 22.58
N LEU A 313 -6.46 -14.85 23.78
CA LEU A 313 -5.10 -14.67 24.31
C LEU A 313 -3.98 -15.30 23.43
N GLU A 314 -4.32 -16.28 22.59
CA GLU A 314 -3.41 -16.92 21.61
C GLU A 314 -3.43 -16.23 20.23
N SER A 315 -4.21 -15.17 20.10
CA SER A 315 -4.76 -14.72 18.82
C SER A 315 -5.12 -13.24 18.92
N PRO A 316 -4.14 -12.32 18.79
CA PRO A 316 -4.38 -10.88 18.89
C PRO A 316 -5.54 -10.48 18.00
N ALA A 317 -6.47 -9.70 18.54
CA ALA A 317 -7.58 -9.17 17.77
C ALA A 317 -7.01 -8.40 16.59
N THR A 318 -7.31 -8.86 15.38
CA THR A 318 -7.19 -8.01 14.21
C THR A 318 -8.11 -6.82 14.41
N ASP A 319 -7.58 -5.62 14.23
CA ASP A 319 -8.25 -4.30 14.38
C ASP A 319 -9.42 -4.08 13.40
N VAL A 320 -9.96 -5.18 12.88
CA VAL A 320 -11.00 -5.28 11.88
C VAL A 320 -12.36 -5.03 12.53
N PHE A 321 -12.61 -5.57 13.73
CA PHE A 321 -13.90 -5.46 14.43
C PHE A 321 -13.81 -4.81 15.82
N SER A 322 -12.78 -4.00 16.08
CA SER A 322 -12.66 -3.24 17.32
C SER A 322 -13.84 -2.26 17.49
N SER A 323 -14.14 -1.84 18.73
CA SER A 323 -15.31 -1.00 19.09
C SER A 323 -15.26 0.45 18.57
N ILE A 324 -14.49 0.71 17.51
CA ILE A 324 -14.35 1.98 16.81
C ILE A 324 -15.53 2.14 15.83
N GLU A 325 -15.88 3.37 15.44
CA GLU A 325 -16.96 3.65 14.47
C GLU A 325 -16.83 2.82 13.17
N GLU A 326 -15.61 2.59 12.69
CA GLU A 326 -15.32 1.73 11.53
C GLU A 326 -15.59 0.23 11.79
N GLY A 327 -15.38 -0.24 13.02
CA GLY A 327 -15.68 -1.63 13.39
C GLY A 327 -17.17 -1.90 13.51
N GLU A 328 -17.96 -0.92 13.97
CA GLU A 328 -19.42 -1.03 13.97
C GLU A 328 -19.98 -0.98 12.54
N LYS A 329 -19.39 -0.18 11.65
CA LYS A 329 -19.71 -0.19 10.22
C LYS A 329 -19.43 -1.56 9.59
N ARG A 330 -18.28 -2.18 9.90
CA ARG A 330 -17.94 -3.53 9.44
C ARG A 330 -18.82 -4.61 10.02
N TRP A 331 -19.28 -4.44 11.27
CA TRP A 331 -20.22 -5.36 11.90
C TRP A 331 -21.58 -5.35 11.18
N LYS A 332 -22.07 -4.15 10.84
CA LYS A 332 -23.27 -4.00 10.00
C LYS A 332 -23.06 -4.59 8.61
N ASP A 333 -21.89 -4.41 8.01
CA ASP A 333 -21.61 -4.99 6.70
C ASP A 333 -21.50 -6.52 6.73
N LEU A 334 -20.94 -7.11 7.80
CA LEU A 334 -20.95 -8.56 8.02
C LEU A 334 -22.39 -9.09 8.11
N LYS A 335 -23.26 -8.40 8.86
CA LYS A 335 -24.69 -8.75 8.92
C LYS A 335 -25.32 -8.69 7.52
N ASN A 336 -25.04 -7.64 6.75
CA ASN A 336 -25.52 -7.50 5.38
C ASN A 336 -25.05 -8.66 4.49
N ARG A 337 -23.80 -9.13 4.63
CA ARG A 337 -23.27 -10.25 3.84
C ARG A 337 -23.90 -11.59 4.20
N VAL A 338 -24.17 -11.83 5.48
CA VAL A 338 -24.86 -13.06 5.93
C VAL A 338 -26.29 -13.10 5.37
N VAL A 339 -27.03 -11.99 5.46
CA VAL A 339 -28.39 -11.95 4.90
C VAL A 339 -28.37 -12.06 3.37
N GLU A 340 -27.41 -11.42 2.70
CA GLU A 340 -27.21 -11.55 1.25
C GLU A 340 -26.90 -13.00 0.83
N HIS A 341 -26.04 -13.69 1.58
CA HIS A 341 -25.73 -15.10 1.36
C HIS A 341 -26.99 -15.98 1.47
N ASN A 342 -27.79 -15.79 2.51
CA ASN A 342 -29.05 -16.50 2.70
C ASN A 342 -30.03 -16.27 1.54
N ILE A 343 -30.16 -15.02 1.07
CA ILE A 343 -31.03 -14.68 -0.06
C ILE A 343 -30.55 -15.37 -1.35
N ARG A 344 -29.23 -15.43 -1.58
CA ARG A 344 -28.66 -16.13 -2.75
C ARG A 344 -28.91 -17.63 -2.71
N ILE A 345 -28.80 -18.25 -1.54
CA ILE A 345 -29.19 -19.65 -1.35
C ILE A 345 -30.68 -19.83 -1.62
N MET A 346 -31.53 -18.96 -1.06
CA MET A 346 -32.98 -19.04 -1.29
C MET A 346 -33.33 -18.93 -2.77
N ALA A 347 -32.65 -18.07 -3.53
CA ALA A 347 -32.88 -17.92 -4.96
C ALA A 347 -32.52 -19.19 -5.78
N LYS A 348 -31.60 -20.03 -5.28
CA LYS A 348 -31.24 -21.31 -5.93
C LYS A 348 -32.22 -22.44 -5.60
N TYR A 349 -32.64 -22.54 -4.34
CA TYR A 349 -33.44 -23.68 -3.86
C TYR A 349 -34.95 -23.44 -3.89
N TYR A 350 -35.39 -22.19 -3.71
CA TYR A 350 -36.82 -21.84 -3.68
C TYR A 350 -37.26 -21.23 -5.00
N THR A 351 -38.40 -21.69 -5.49
CA THR A 351 -39.10 -21.10 -6.64
C THR A 351 -40.03 -19.98 -6.19
N ARG A 352 -40.80 -20.26 -5.13
CA ARG A 352 -41.70 -19.33 -4.44
C ARG A 352 -41.51 -19.46 -2.93
N ILE A 353 -41.49 -18.33 -2.22
CA ILE A 353 -41.44 -18.28 -0.76
C ILE A 353 -42.37 -17.19 -0.24
N THR A 354 -42.96 -17.39 0.95
CA THR A 354 -43.75 -16.35 1.61
C THR A 354 -42.83 -15.34 2.32
N VAL A 355 -43.18 -14.06 2.29
CA VAL A 355 -42.38 -12.98 2.90
C VAL A 355 -42.21 -13.22 4.42
N LYS A 356 -43.26 -13.68 5.11
CA LYS A 356 -43.19 -14.02 6.54
C LYS A 356 -42.15 -15.09 6.84
N ARG A 357 -42.07 -16.13 5.99
CA ARG A 357 -41.09 -17.21 6.17
C ARG A 357 -39.69 -16.70 5.86
N MET A 358 -39.53 -15.87 4.84
CA MET A 358 -38.24 -15.27 4.48
C MET A 358 -37.70 -14.39 5.62
N ALA A 359 -38.53 -13.52 6.19
CA ALA A 359 -38.16 -12.67 7.33
C ALA A 359 -37.68 -13.49 8.53
N GLN A 360 -38.35 -14.61 8.83
CA GLN A 360 -37.94 -15.53 9.90
C GLN A 360 -36.58 -16.20 9.62
N LEU A 361 -36.27 -16.52 8.37
CA LEU A 361 -35.00 -17.15 8.00
C LEU A 361 -33.84 -16.15 7.93
N LEU A 362 -34.13 -14.86 7.78
CA LEU A 362 -33.14 -13.78 7.76
C LEU A 362 -32.94 -13.11 9.14
N ASP A 363 -33.75 -13.46 10.14
CA ASP A 363 -33.80 -12.80 11.45
C ASP A 363 -33.97 -11.27 11.33
N LEU A 364 -34.79 -10.83 10.36
CA LEU A 364 -35.08 -9.42 10.06
C LEU A 364 -36.59 -9.13 10.16
N SER A 365 -36.93 -7.84 10.23
CA SER A 365 -38.33 -7.42 10.08
C SER A 365 -38.80 -7.65 8.64
N VAL A 366 -40.11 -7.72 8.45
CA VAL A 366 -40.73 -7.88 7.11
C VAL A 366 -40.36 -6.71 6.20
N ASP A 367 -40.39 -5.48 6.73
CA ASP A 367 -40.11 -4.26 5.97
C ASP A 367 -38.62 -4.17 5.59
N ASP A 368 -37.71 -4.48 6.53
CA ASP A 368 -36.28 -4.51 6.24
C ASP A 368 -35.94 -5.58 5.19
N SER A 369 -36.58 -6.76 5.28
CA SER A 369 -36.37 -7.84 4.32
C SER A 369 -36.78 -7.43 2.90
N GLU A 370 -37.86 -6.68 2.75
CA GLU A 370 -38.30 -6.12 1.46
C GLU A 370 -37.32 -5.07 0.92
N ALA A 371 -36.83 -4.17 1.79
CA ALA A 371 -35.86 -3.15 1.41
C ALA A 371 -34.53 -3.77 0.95
N PHE A 372 -34.01 -4.76 1.70
CA PHE A 372 -32.79 -5.49 1.33
C PHE A 372 -32.93 -6.26 0.02
N LEU A 373 -34.06 -6.94 -0.18
CA LEU A 373 -34.34 -7.66 -1.42
C LEU A 373 -34.42 -6.70 -2.61
N SER A 374 -35.03 -5.53 -2.43
CA SER A 374 -35.15 -4.50 -3.47
C SER A 374 -33.77 -4.01 -3.93
N ASN A 375 -32.86 -3.72 -3.00
CA ASN A 375 -31.49 -3.32 -3.31
C ASN A 375 -30.73 -4.40 -4.11
N LEU A 376 -30.88 -5.68 -3.74
CA LEU A 376 -30.24 -6.80 -4.43
C LEU A 376 -30.78 -7.04 -5.84
N VAL A 377 -32.07 -6.82 -6.05
CA VAL A 377 -32.69 -6.94 -7.38
C VAL A 377 -32.26 -5.79 -8.28
N VAL A 378 -32.20 -4.56 -7.77
CA VAL A 378 -31.72 -3.38 -8.51
C VAL A 378 -30.24 -3.53 -8.89
N ASN A 379 -29.41 -4.05 -7.98
CA ASN A 379 -28.00 -4.35 -8.23
C ASN A 379 -27.78 -5.54 -9.19
N LYS A 380 -28.85 -6.22 -9.62
CA LYS A 380 -28.83 -7.40 -10.51
C LYS A 380 -28.06 -8.60 -9.94
N THR A 381 -27.81 -8.65 -8.63
CA THR A 381 -27.17 -9.80 -7.97
C THR A 381 -28.07 -11.03 -8.02
N ILE A 382 -29.38 -10.82 -7.84
CA ILE A 382 -30.41 -11.85 -7.91
C ILE A 382 -31.64 -11.35 -8.67
N PHE A 383 -32.40 -12.28 -9.23
CA PHE A 383 -33.70 -11.98 -9.80
C PHE A 383 -34.79 -12.42 -8.83
N ALA A 384 -35.64 -11.50 -8.41
CA ALA A 384 -36.82 -11.79 -7.61
C ALA A 384 -37.97 -10.85 -7.99
N LYS A 385 -39.20 -11.36 -7.97
CA LYS A 385 -40.43 -10.57 -8.04
C LYS A 385 -41.17 -10.68 -6.74
N VAL A 386 -41.45 -9.55 -6.11
CA VAL A 386 -42.17 -9.45 -4.83
C VAL A 386 -43.60 -9.03 -5.10
N ASP A 387 -44.57 -9.83 -4.64
CA ASP A 387 -45.98 -9.44 -4.54
C ASP A 387 -46.27 -9.07 -3.09
N ARG A 388 -46.38 -7.75 -2.82
CA ARG A 388 -46.55 -7.21 -1.47
C ARG A 388 -47.93 -7.51 -0.87
N LEU A 389 -48.95 -7.63 -1.72
CA LEU A 389 -50.34 -7.81 -1.28
C LEU A 389 -50.63 -9.28 -0.99
N ALA A 390 -50.10 -10.18 -1.82
CA ALA A 390 -50.17 -11.62 -1.58
C ALA A 390 -49.10 -12.12 -0.59
N GLY A 391 -48.03 -11.35 -0.37
CA GLY A 391 -46.90 -11.73 0.48
C GLY A 391 -46.07 -12.89 -0.09
N ILE A 392 -45.94 -12.97 -1.42
CA ILE A 392 -45.24 -14.04 -2.14
C ILE A 392 -44.05 -13.46 -2.92
N ILE A 393 -42.90 -14.11 -2.78
CA ILE A 393 -41.67 -13.79 -3.51
C ILE A 393 -41.38 -14.92 -4.49
N ASN A 394 -41.23 -14.57 -5.77
CA ASN A 394 -40.91 -15.49 -6.84
C ASN A 394 -39.47 -15.25 -7.33
N PHE A 395 -38.61 -16.25 -7.22
CA PHE A 395 -37.23 -16.19 -7.75
C PHE A 395 -37.12 -16.68 -9.21
N GLN A 396 -38.18 -17.30 -9.73
CA GLN A 396 -38.22 -17.77 -11.10
C GLN A 396 -38.34 -16.62 -12.10
N ARG A 397 -37.47 -16.62 -13.11
CA ARG A 397 -37.66 -15.78 -14.29
C ARG A 397 -38.95 -16.18 -15.02
N PRO A 398 -39.69 -15.23 -15.60
CA PRO A 398 -40.81 -15.56 -16.48
C PRO A 398 -40.33 -16.55 -17.55
N LYS A 399 -40.94 -17.73 -17.58
CA LYS A 399 -40.59 -18.75 -18.57
C LYS A 399 -41.43 -18.52 -19.81
N ASP A 400 -40.79 -18.11 -20.88
CA ASP A 400 -41.39 -18.16 -22.21
C ASP A 400 -41.59 -19.61 -22.66
N PRO A 401 -42.61 -19.92 -23.49
CA PRO A 401 -42.80 -21.25 -24.06
C PRO A 401 -41.54 -21.82 -24.73
N ASN A 402 -40.76 -20.96 -25.37
CA ASN A 402 -39.48 -21.32 -26.00
C ASN A 402 -38.45 -21.84 -24.98
N ASN A 403 -38.35 -21.22 -23.80
CA ASN A 403 -37.44 -21.68 -22.75
C ASN A 403 -37.85 -23.05 -22.22
N LEU A 404 -39.16 -23.31 -22.13
CA LEU A 404 -39.67 -24.62 -21.70
C LEU A 404 -39.39 -25.71 -22.73
N LEU A 405 -39.53 -25.41 -24.02
CA LEU A 405 -39.16 -26.33 -25.11
C LEU A 405 -37.65 -26.58 -25.17
N ASN A 406 -36.83 -25.55 -24.95
CA ASN A 406 -35.37 -25.69 -24.88
C ASN A 406 -34.93 -26.54 -23.68
N ASP A 407 -35.49 -26.31 -22.49
CA ASP A 407 -35.26 -27.14 -21.30
C ASP A 407 -35.62 -28.61 -21.57
N TRP A 408 -36.76 -28.84 -22.24
CA TRP A 408 -37.22 -30.18 -22.61
C TRP A 408 -36.29 -30.86 -23.62
N SER A 409 -35.87 -30.12 -24.66
CA SER A 409 -34.91 -30.59 -25.67
C SER A 409 -33.56 -30.98 -25.06
N GLN A 410 -33.02 -30.16 -24.14
CA GLN A 410 -31.78 -30.49 -23.42
C GLN A 410 -31.90 -31.76 -22.58
N LYS A 411 -33.04 -31.97 -21.92
CA LYS A 411 -33.32 -33.20 -21.18
C LYS A 411 -33.40 -34.42 -22.09
N LEU A 412 -34.02 -34.29 -23.26
CA LEU A 412 -34.14 -35.38 -24.23
C LEU A 412 -32.77 -35.78 -24.81
N ASN A 413 -31.93 -34.80 -25.13
CA ASN A 413 -30.54 -35.04 -25.55
C ASN A 413 -29.72 -35.74 -24.45
N SER A 414 -29.86 -35.31 -23.19
CA SER A 414 -29.18 -35.92 -22.05
C SER A 414 -29.66 -37.35 -21.80
N LEU A 415 -30.97 -37.60 -21.94
CA LEU A 415 -31.58 -38.92 -21.83
C LEU A 415 -31.04 -39.85 -22.91
N MET A 416 -31.02 -39.41 -24.17
CA MET A 416 -30.51 -40.22 -25.28
C MET A 416 -29.01 -40.55 -25.09
N SER A 417 -28.22 -39.57 -24.65
CA SER A 417 -26.80 -39.79 -24.32
C SER A 417 -26.64 -40.83 -23.20
N LEU A 418 -27.48 -40.77 -22.18
CA LEU A 418 -27.45 -41.71 -21.06
C LEU A 418 -27.84 -43.13 -21.50
N VAL A 419 -28.90 -43.28 -22.31
CA VAL A 419 -29.32 -44.58 -22.85
C VAL A 419 -28.22 -45.21 -23.70
N ASN A 420 -27.57 -44.45 -24.59
CA ASN A 420 -26.46 -44.94 -25.39
C ASN A 420 -25.26 -45.38 -24.53
N LYS A 421 -24.92 -44.63 -23.48
CA LYS A 421 -23.87 -45.05 -22.54
C LYS A 421 -24.22 -46.36 -21.85
N THR A 422 -25.47 -46.52 -21.42
CA THR A 422 -25.94 -47.74 -20.77
C THR A 422 -25.89 -48.95 -21.72
N THR A 423 -26.28 -48.81 -22.99
CA THR A 423 -26.22 -49.93 -23.94
C THR A 423 -24.78 -50.38 -24.20
N HIS A 424 -23.83 -49.44 -24.33
CA HIS A 424 -22.41 -49.78 -24.44
C HIS A 424 -21.86 -50.47 -23.18
N LEU A 425 -22.29 -50.04 -21.99
CA LEU A 425 -21.91 -50.68 -20.73
C LEU A 425 -22.45 -52.11 -20.63
N ILE A 426 -23.70 -52.34 -21.04
CA ILE A 426 -24.30 -53.69 -21.08
C ILE A 426 -23.51 -54.60 -22.03
N ALA A 427 -23.21 -54.13 -23.25
CA ALA A 427 -22.44 -54.93 -24.22
C ALA A 427 -21.03 -55.28 -23.69
N LYS A 428 -20.40 -54.37 -22.95
CA LYS A 428 -19.12 -54.62 -22.29
C LYS A 428 -19.23 -55.66 -21.17
N GLU A 429 -20.26 -55.57 -20.32
CA GLU A 429 -20.48 -56.56 -19.25
C GLU A 429 -20.83 -57.93 -19.81
N GLU A 430 -21.65 -58.02 -20.86
CA GLU A 430 -22.02 -59.29 -21.50
C GLU A 430 -20.78 -60.01 -22.07
N MET A 431 -19.82 -59.27 -22.65
CA MET A 431 -18.55 -59.84 -23.09
C MET A 431 -17.72 -60.39 -21.92
N ILE A 432 -17.69 -59.71 -20.78
CA ILE A 432 -16.93 -60.14 -19.60
C ILE A 432 -17.58 -61.36 -18.93
N HIS A 433 -18.91 -61.36 -18.80
CA HIS A 433 -19.65 -62.47 -18.22
C HIS A 433 -19.65 -63.73 -19.09
N ASN A 434 -19.56 -63.59 -20.41
CA ASN A 434 -19.38 -64.73 -21.32
C ASN A 434 -17.93 -65.27 -21.35
N LEU A 435 -16.98 -64.55 -20.74
CA LEU A 435 -15.57 -64.96 -20.60
C LEU A 435 -15.27 -65.59 -19.21
N GLN A 436 -16.16 -65.42 -18.24
CA GLN A 436 -16.16 -66.14 -16.95
C GLN A 436 -16.95 -67.43 -17.06
#